data_AF-A0A1X1KY04-F1
#
_entry.id   AF-A0A1X1KY04-F1
#
_cell.length_a   1.000
_cell.length_b   1.000
_cell.length_c   1.000
_cell.angle_alpha   90.00
_cell.angle_beta   90.00
_cell.angle_gamma   90.00
#
_symmetry.space_group_name_H-M   'P 1'
#
loop_
_entity.id
_entity.type
_entity.pdbx_description
1 polymer ?
#
loop_
_entity_poly.entity_id
_entity_poly.type
_entity_poly.pdbx_seq_one_letter_code
_entity_poly.pdbx_strand_id
1 'polypeptide(L)'
;MNEVTNNYSLSSRALEHVFLGEISRAGSPKGYHCNRNLGDENAEVLPDTKAIISGNIFEYMVRSKNTHILKESNRGYSTFFPETWSRQQVLDMIEHSCRLVDPTSGVYICNNILVKIVERNGNIITFYPVRE
;
A
#
# COMPACT_ATOMS: atom_id res chain seq x y z
N MET A 1 -1.04 -15.81 2.70
CA MET A 1 -0.15 -14.90 1.93
C MET A 1 1.14 -15.65 1.71
N ASN A 2 1.27 -16.34 0.57
CA ASN A 2 2.30 -17.37 0.39
C ASN A 2 3.57 -16.85 -0.31
N GLU A 3 3.67 -15.54 -0.56
CA GLU A 3 4.66 -14.98 -1.50
C GLU A 3 5.66 -14.00 -0.88
N VAL A 4 5.65 -13.82 0.45
CA VAL A 4 6.59 -12.91 1.11
C VAL A 4 7.34 -13.57 2.25
N THR A 5 8.64 -13.33 2.29
CA THR A 5 9.47 -13.55 3.47
C THR A 5 9.50 -12.26 4.28
N ASN A 6 8.82 -12.27 5.42
CA ASN A 6 8.72 -11.11 6.30
C ASN A 6 9.90 -11.05 7.29
N ASN A 7 11.06 -10.63 6.81
CA ASN A 7 12.24 -10.36 7.65
C ASN A 7 12.14 -9.01 8.41
N TYR A 8 11.03 -8.29 8.24
CA TYR A 8 10.85 -6.90 8.65
C TYR A 8 10.03 -6.74 9.94
N SER A 9 9.69 -7.87 10.58
CA SER A 9 8.84 -7.91 11.77
C SER A 9 7.48 -7.19 11.58
N LEU A 10 6.99 -7.08 10.34
CA LEU A 10 5.68 -6.49 10.08
C LEU A 10 4.61 -7.41 10.64
N SER A 11 3.59 -6.82 11.28
CA SER A 11 2.43 -7.62 11.68
C SER A 11 1.69 -8.18 10.47
N SER A 12 1.05 -9.34 10.61
CA SER A 12 0.18 -9.90 9.55
C SER A 12 -0.86 -8.89 9.07
N ARG A 13 -1.36 -8.06 9.99
CA ARG A 13 -2.32 -6.99 9.69
C ARG A 13 -1.70 -5.88 8.82
N ALA A 14 -0.44 -5.51 9.04
CA ALA A 14 0.24 -4.54 8.18
C ALA A 14 0.45 -5.11 6.77
N LEU A 15 0.83 -6.39 6.68
CA LEU A 15 0.95 -7.08 5.40
C LEU A 15 -0.40 -7.15 4.67
N GLU A 16 -1.47 -7.54 5.36
CA GLU A 16 -2.84 -7.53 4.82
C GLU A 16 -3.26 -6.14 4.34
N HIS A 17 -2.94 -5.10 5.13
CA HIS A 17 -3.23 -3.73 4.77
C HIS A 17 -2.55 -3.32 3.47
N VAL A 18 -1.25 -3.60 3.33
CA VAL A 18 -0.49 -3.20 2.15
C VAL A 18 -0.82 -4.06 0.94
N PHE A 19 -0.95 -5.38 1.12
CA PHE A 19 -0.99 -6.32 0.00
C PHE A 19 -2.37 -6.85 -0.38
N LEU A 20 -3.24 -7.08 0.60
CA LEU A 20 -4.54 -7.73 0.35
C LEU A 20 -5.71 -6.74 0.42
N GLY A 21 -5.47 -5.52 0.89
CA GLY A 21 -6.51 -4.56 1.19
C GLY A 21 -7.30 -4.97 2.43
N GLU A 22 -6.75 -4.68 3.61
CA GLU A 22 -7.44 -4.86 4.90
C GLU A 22 -8.88 -4.33 4.83
N ILE A 23 -9.85 -5.18 5.16
CA ILE A 23 -11.27 -4.83 5.17
C ILE A 23 -11.69 -4.36 6.56
N SER A 24 -12.34 -3.20 6.62
CA SER A 24 -12.90 -2.65 7.84
C SER A 24 -14.11 -3.45 8.33
N ARG A 25 -14.54 -3.24 9.58
CA ARG A 25 -15.80 -3.82 10.07
C ARG A 25 -17.02 -3.37 9.26
N ALA A 26 -16.94 -2.21 8.61
CA ALA A 26 -17.98 -1.69 7.73
C ALA A 26 -17.93 -2.29 6.31
N GLY A 27 -16.96 -3.18 6.03
CA GLY A 27 -16.81 -3.84 4.74
C GLY A 27 -16.05 -3.03 3.69
N SER A 28 -15.48 -1.88 4.05
CA SER A 28 -14.70 -1.01 3.16
C SER A 28 -13.19 -1.29 3.24
N PRO A 29 -12.43 -1.22 2.13
CA PRO A 29 -10.97 -1.35 2.18
C PRO A 29 -10.30 -0.19 2.92
N LYS A 30 -9.26 -0.50 3.70
CA LYS A 30 -8.41 0.48 4.40
C LYS A 30 -7.07 0.71 3.73
N GLY A 31 -6.52 -0.30 3.08
CA GLY A 31 -5.28 -0.21 2.31
C GLY A 31 -5.46 -0.82 0.93
N TYR A 32 -4.42 -1.49 0.45
CA TYR A 32 -4.17 -2.03 -0.89
C TYR A 32 -3.28 -1.09 -1.73
N HIS A 33 -1.98 -1.37 -1.70
CA HIS A 33 -0.93 -0.50 -2.23
C HIS A 33 0.04 -1.24 -3.17
N CYS A 34 -0.18 -2.52 -3.46
CA CYS A 34 0.69 -3.31 -4.31
C CYS A 34 0.05 -3.69 -5.63
N ASN A 35 0.84 -4.30 -6.51
CA ASN A 35 0.41 -4.81 -7.80
C ASN A 35 -0.90 -5.61 -7.68
N ARG A 36 -1.89 -5.15 -8.45
CA ARG A 36 -3.26 -5.65 -8.54
C ARG A 36 -3.42 -7.03 -9.17
N ASN A 37 -2.37 -7.55 -9.79
CA ASN A 37 -2.40 -8.79 -10.57
C ASN A 37 -1.81 -9.98 -9.79
N LEU A 38 -1.57 -9.82 -8.48
CA LEU A 38 -0.90 -10.84 -7.66
C LEU A 38 -1.84 -11.84 -6.99
N GLY A 39 -3.16 -11.69 -7.16
CA GLY A 39 -4.18 -12.63 -6.69
C GLY A 39 -4.39 -12.65 -5.17
N ASP A 40 -5.44 -13.37 -4.74
CA ASP A 40 -5.80 -13.60 -3.33
C ASP A 40 -6.10 -12.36 -2.46
N GLU A 41 -6.33 -11.19 -3.07
CA GLU A 41 -6.64 -9.97 -2.34
C GLU A 41 -8.12 -9.90 -1.92
N ASN A 42 -8.41 -9.24 -0.81
CA ASN A 42 -9.77 -8.94 -0.36
C ASN A 42 -10.37 -7.71 -1.07
N ALA A 43 -9.51 -6.85 -1.63
CA ALA A 43 -9.89 -5.65 -2.36
C ALA A 43 -9.52 -5.76 -3.85
N GLU A 44 -10.24 -5.03 -4.69
CA GLU A 44 -9.96 -4.89 -6.12
C GLU A 44 -9.96 -3.42 -6.53
N VAL A 45 -9.23 -3.12 -7.61
CA VAL A 45 -9.19 -1.77 -8.19
C VAL A 45 -10.31 -1.59 -9.22
N LEU A 46 -10.75 -0.35 -9.43
CA LEU A 46 -11.52 0.04 -10.61
C LEU A 46 -10.55 0.55 -11.70
N PRO A 47 -10.25 -0.24 -12.74
CA PRO A 47 -9.16 0.08 -13.69
C PRO A 47 -9.32 1.43 -14.40
N ASP A 48 -10.56 1.80 -14.72
CA ASP A 48 -10.90 3.04 -15.44
C ASP A 48 -10.65 4.31 -14.62
N THR A 49 -10.31 4.15 -13.33
CA THR A 49 -10.02 5.26 -12.42
C THR A 49 -8.52 5.54 -12.26
N LYS A 50 -7.67 4.87 -13.07
CA LYS A 50 -6.21 5.03 -13.04
C LYS A 50 -5.82 6.51 -13.17
N ALA A 51 -5.03 6.99 -12.21
CA ALA A 51 -4.35 8.27 -12.29
C ALA A 51 -2.84 8.07 -12.07
N ILE A 52 -2.00 8.75 -12.85
CA ILE A 52 -0.55 8.81 -12.60
C ILE A 52 -0.29 9.91 -11.59
N ILE A 53 0.47 9.60 -10.55
CA ILE A 53 0.80 10.54 -9.48
C ILE A 53 2.21 11.09 -9.64
N SER A 54 3.20 10.20 -9.77
CA SER A 54 4.60 10.53 -10.06
C SER A 54 5.26 9.30 -10.70
N GLY A 55 5.92 9.48 -11.85
CA GLY A 55 6.60 8.39 -12.56
C GLY A 55 5.73 7.15 -12.77
N ASN A 56 6.07 6.07 -12.06
CA ASN A 56 5.40 4.77 -12.08
C ASN A 56 4.52 4.50 -10.84
N ILE A 57 4.15 5.55 -10.11
CA ILE A 57 3.21 5.51 -8.99
C ILE A 57 1.83 5.92 -9.47
N PHE A 58 0.85 5.12 -9.09
CA PHE A 58 -0.53 5.27 -9.58
C PHE A 58 -1.51 5.40 -8.42
N GLU A 59 -2.68 5.92 -8.73
CA GLU A 59 -3.85 5.94 -7.87
C GLU A 59 -4.99 5.21 -8.58
N TYR A 60 -5.75 4.43 -7.82
CA TYR A 60 -6.99 3.81 -8.26
C TYR A 60 -8.05 3.93 -7.17
N MET A 61 -9.32 4.05 -7.56
CA MET A 61 -10.39 3.71 -6.65
C MET A 61 -10.33 2.22 -6.33
N VAL A 62 -10.48 1.89 -5.05
CA VAL A 62 -10.48 0.51 -4.57
C VAL A 62 -11.78 0.19 -3.86
N ARG A 63 -12.27 -1.04 -4.04
CA ARG A 63 -13.45 -1.56 -3.36
C ARG A 63 -13.21 -2.96 -2.82
N SER A 64 -14.02 -3.37 -1.86
CA SER A 64 -14.05 -4.75 -1.39
C SER A 64 -14.55 -5.67 -2.50
N LYS A 65 -13.89 -6.83 -2.70
CA LYS A 65 -14.38 -7.86 -3.64
C LYS A 65 -15.72 -8.46 -3.17
N ASN A 66 -15.95 -8.48 -1.86
CA ASN A 66 -17.13 -9.12 -1.27
C ASN A 66 -18.35 -8.20 -1.17
N THR A 67 -18.16 -6.97 -0.70
CA THR A 67 -19.27 -6.04 -0.43
C THR A 67 -19.42 -4.98 -1.53
N HIS A 68 -18.44 -4.85 -2.42
CA HIS A 68 -18.33 -3.80 -3.44
C HIS A 68 -18.34 -2.36 -2.89
N ILE A 69 -18.21 -2.19 -1.57
CA ILE A 69 -18.11 -0.89 -0.92
C ILE A 69 -16.73 -0.30 -1.24
N LEU A 70 -16.73 0.95 -1.70
CA LEU A 70 -15.52 1.74 -1.93
C LEU A 70 -14.79 2.02 -0.63
N LYS A 71 -13.48 2.23 -0.73
CA LYS A 71 -12.69 2.78 0.35
C LYS A 71 -13.25 4.13 0.83
N GLU A 72 -13.34 4.30 2.13
CA GLU A 72 -13.94 5.52 2.71
C GLU A 72 -12.99 6.71 2.68
N SER A 73 -11.70 6.48 2.93
CA SER A 73 -10.71 7.55 2.92
C SER A 73 -10.30 7.94 1.50
N ASN A 74 -9.67 9.11 1.35
CA ASN A 74 -9.12 9.60 0.08
C ASN A 74 -10.12 9.56 -1.08
N ARG A 75 -11.42 9.74 -0.80
CA ARG A 75 -12.50 9.70 -1.80
C ARG A 75 -12.54 8.39 -2.59
N GLY A 76 -12.23 7.25 -1.95
CA GLY A 76 -12.21 5.94 -2.62
C GLY A 76 -10.84 5.51 -3.12
N TYR A 77 -9.85 6.39 -3.13
CA TYR A 77 -8.56 6.12 -3.74
C TYR A 77 -7.54 5.47 -2.80
N SER A 78 -6.73 4.60 -3.39
CA SER A 78 -5.49 4.11 -2.83
C SER A 78 -4.33 4.41 -3.77
N THR A 79 -3.15 4.65 -3.22
CA THR A 79 -1.90 4.84 -3.96
C THR A 79 -1.19 3.51 -4.11
N PHE A 80 -0.51 3.28 -5.23
CA PHE A 80 0.09 2.00 -5.58
C PHE A 80 1.56 2.14 -5.91
N PHE A 81 2.35 1.21 -5.37
CA PHE A 81 3.72 0.97 -5.80
C PHE A 81 3.76 0.58 -7.28
N PRO A 82 4.94 0.61 -7.93
CA PRO A 82 5.05 0.27 -9.33
C PRO A 82 4.41 -1.08 -9.65
N GLU A 83 3.56 -1.12 -10.68
CA GLU A 83 2.79 -2.32 -11.04
C GLU A 83 3.68 -3.51 -11.45
N THR A 84 4.94 -3.26 -11.77
CA THR A 84 5.93 -4.30 -12.09
C THR A 84 6.57 -4.92 -10.85
N TRP A 85 6.36 -4.35 -9.66
CA TRP A 85 6.96 -4.86 -8.43
C TRP A 85 6.19 -6.04 -7.87
N SER A 86 6.93 -7.06 -7.43
CA SER A 86 6.39 -8.13 -6.58
C SER A 86 6.14 -7.61 -5.15
N ARG A 87 5.34 -8.35 -4.37
CA ARG A 87 5.16 -8.07 -2.93
C ARG A 87 6.49 -8.06 -2.18
N GLN A 88 7.42 -8.95 -2.55
CA GLN A 88 8.75 -8.99 -1.94
C GLN A 88 9.55 -7.73 -2.27
N GLN A 89 9.57 -7.25 -3.51
CA GLN A 89 10.26 -6.00 -3.87
C GLN A 89 9.69 -4.79 -3.13
N VAL A 90 8.38 -4.77 -2.87
CA VAL A 90 7.73 -3.74 -2.04
C VAL A 90 8.22 -3.80 -0.60
N LEU A 91 8.46 -4.99 -0.04
CA LEU A 91 9.03 -5.14 1.32
C LEU A 91 10.53 -4.79 1.37
N ASP A 92 11.32 -5.35 0.45
CA ASP A 92 12.78 -5.19 0.42
C ASP A 92 13.22 -3.72 0.30
N MET A 93 12.37 -2.89 -0.32
CA MET A 93 12.58 -1.46 -0.45
C MET A 93 12.61 -0.73 0.90
N ILE A 94 11.92 -1.23 1.92
CA ILE A 94 11.93 -0.64 3.27
C ILE A 94 13.28 -0.85 3.96
N GLU A 95 13.98 -1.95 3.65
CA GLU A 95 15.22 -2.36 4.32
C GLU A 95 16.45 -1.56 3.88
N HIS A 96 16.56 -1.29 2.58
CA HIS A 96 17.87 -0.98 1.98
C HIS A 96 18.12 0.48 1.62
N SER A 97 17.10 1.34 1.60
CA SER A 97 17.26 2.64 0.89
C SER A 97 16.28 3.75 1.28
N CYS A 98 15.65 3.68 2.45
CA CYS A 98 14.77 4.75 2.93
C CYS A 98 15.55 5.86 3.64
N ARG A 99 15.44 7.09 3.14
CA ARG A 99 15.92 8.31 3.82
C ARG A 99 14.75 9.18 4.24
N LEU A 100 14.66 9.51 5.52
CA LEU A 100 13.63 10.42 6.04
C LEU A 100 13.79 11.81 5.40
N VAL A 101 12.70 12.35 4.85
CA VAL A 101 12.68 13.68 4.22
C VAL A 101 11.65 14.63 4.83
N ASP A 102 10.56 14.11 5.37
CA ASP A 102 9.60 14.87 6.19
C ASP A 102 9.33 14.12 7.50
N PRO A 103 10.03 14.49 8.59
CA PRO A 103 9.83 13.90 9.91
C PRO A 103 8.43 14.14 10.48
N THR A 104 7.78 15.26 10.14
CA THR A 104 6.45 15.60 10.67
C THR A 104 5.38 14.70 10.08
N SER A 105 5.49 14.37 8.80
CA SER A 105 4.52 13.53 8.10
C SER A 105 4.90 12.04 8.04
N GLY A 106 6.12 11.68 8.44
CA GLY A 106 6.67 10.34 8.33
C GLY A 106 6.93 9.93 6.88
N VAL A 107 7.43 10.85 6.05
CA VAL A 107 7.70 10.60 4.63
C VAL A 107 9.19 10.38 4.39
N TYR A 108 9.48 9.29 3.70
CA TYR A 108 10.81 8.82 3.33
C TYR A 108 10.94 8.83 1.81
N ILE A 109 12.15 9.01 1.30
CA ILE A 109 12.49 8.61 -0.07
C ILE A 109 13.08 7.22 0.00
N CYS A 110 12.43 6.24 -0.63
CA CYS A 110 12.86 4.85 -0.71
C CYS A 110 12.90 4.44 -2.18
N ASN A 111 14.06 4.02 -2.70
CA ASN A 111 14.23 3.71 -4.14
C ASN A 111 13.68 4.83 -5.08
N ASN A 112 13.95 6.09 -4.75
CA ASN A 112 13.45 7.29 -5.45
C ASN A 112 11.92 7.48 -5.46
N ILE A 113 11.19 6.78 -4.60
CA ILE A 113 9.75 6.94 -4.40
C ILE A 113 9.53 7.59 -3.04
N LEU A 114 8.66 8.59 -2.96
CA LEU A 114 8.19 9.09 -1.68
C LEU A 114 7.22 8.08 -1.06
N VAL A 115 7.54 7.61 0.13
CA VAL A 115 6.78 6.61 0.86
C VAL A 115 6.44 7.17 2.22
N LYS A 116 5.15 7.19 2.54
CA LYS A 116 4.71 7.45 3.90
C LYS A 116 4.77 6.14 4.68
N ILE A 117 5.56 6.13 5.75
CA ILE A 117 5.65 5.01 6.68
C ILE A 117 4.92 5.42 7.95
N VAL A 118 3.89 4.66 8.33
CA VAL A 118 3.11 4.93 9.53
C VAL A 118 3.48 3.90 10.58
N GLU A 119 3.99 4.39 11.70
CA GLU A 119 4.39 3.57 12.84
C GLU A 119 3.47 3.80 14.04
N ARG A 120 3.32 2.77 14.87
CA ARG A 120 2.65 2.86 16.17
C ARG A 120 3.40 1.98 17.16
N ASN A 121 3.80 2.56 18.30
CA ASN A 121 4.56 1.87 19.34
C ASN A 121 5.81 1.16 18.79
N GLY A 122 6.55 1.83 17.90
CA GLY A 122 7.77 1.30 17.28
C GLY A 122 7.55 0.22 16.21
N ASN A 123 6.30 -0.04 15.79
CA ASN A 123 5.99 -1.02 14.74
C ASN A 123 5.36 -0.33 13.53
N ILE A 124 5.81 -0.67 12.33
CA ILE A 124 5.17 -0.22 11.09
C ILE A 124 3.79 -0.89 10.98
N ILE A 125 2.75 -0.07 10.87
CA ILE A 125 1.36 -0.52 10.73
C ILE A 125 0.84 -0.44 9.29
N THR A 126 1.43 0.45 8.48
CA THR A 126 1.18 0.56 7.03
C THR A 126 2.27 1.42 6.40
N PHE A 127 2.47 1.24 5.10
CA PHE A 127 3.30 2.11 4.29
C PHE A 127 2.76 2.14 2.86
N TYR A 128 2.88 3.29 2.20
CA TYR A 128 2.32 3.50 0.87
C TYR A 128 3.02 4.65 0.15
N PRO A 129 3.08 4.63 -1.19
CA PRO A 129 3.68 5.73 -1.93
C PRO A 129 2.80 6.98 -1.85
N VAL A 130 3.40 8.15 -1.88
CA VAL A 130 2.73 9.45 -1.85
C VAL A 130 3.20 10.34 -2.99
N ARG A 131 2.50 11.46 -3.19
CA ARG A 131 2.86 12.47 -4.19
C ARG A 131 4.12 13.24 -3.73
N GLU A 132 4.87 13.76 -4.71
CA GLU A 132 5.90 14.79 -4.50
C GLU A 132 5.31 16.12 -4.04
#